data_AF-A0A0H5PY97-F1
#
_entry.id   AF-A0A0H5PY97-F1
#
_cell.length_a   1.000
_cell.length_b   1.000
_cell.length_c   1.000
_cell.angle_alpha   90.00
_cell.angle_beta   90.00
_cell.angle_gamma   90.00
#
_symmetry.space_group_name_H-M   'P 1'
#
loop_
_entity.id
_entity.type
_entity.pdbx_description
1 polymer ?
#
loop_
_entity_poly.entity_id
_entity_poly.type
_entity_poly.pdbx_seq_one_letter_code
_entity_poly.pdbx_strand_id
1 'polypeptide(L)'
;MTKAVATSRSATGQWVQTERAAHEAWAALIGRAPKAAQLMHILTARVGQHNAVVVSQKNLMKLMGCSRRTVQRALDTLCEDRWVEVRQIGENGTVNAYIINDRVAWSGKRDGIRYSLFSAAIILSSDEQPDQSLLDELEPLRRVPSLFQGERQLPSGGGLPPISQPFFDGMEPDLPSTEEAE
;
A
#
# COMPACT_ATOMS: atom_id res chain seq x y z
N MET A 1 -24.52 -13.08 24.45
CA MET A 1 -23.26 -12.33 24.68
C MET A 1 -22.89 -11.62 23.39
N THR A 2 -22.69 -10.32 23.50
CA THR A 2 -22.61 -9.31 22.43
C THR A 2 -21.29 -9.41 21.68
N LYS A 3 -21.32 -9.68 20.37
CA LYS A 3 -20.13 -9.66 19.50
C LYS A 3 -19.66 -8.21 19.35
N ALA A 4 -18.54 -7.86 19.98
CA ALA A 4 -17.82 -6.63 19.68
C ALA A 4 -17.18 -6.79 18.29
N VAL A 5 -17.79 -6.11 17.31
CA VAL A 5 -17.25 -5.91 15.97
C VAL A 5 -15.88 -5.26 16.11
N ALA A 6 -14.85 -5.91 15.57
CA ALA A 6 -13.53 -5.32 15.44
C ALA A 6 -13.68 -3.96 14.75
N THR A 7 -13.34 -2.89 15.47
CA THR A 7 -13.28 -1.54 14.91
C THR A 7 -12.24 -1.57 13.80
N SER A 8 -12.71 -1.55 12.55
CA SER A 8 -11.86 -1.26 11.42
C SER A 8 -11.11 0.02 11.76
N ARG A 9 -9.77 -0.03 11.79
CA ARG A 9 -8.99 1.21 11.75
C ARG A 9 -9.53 1.97 10.55
N SER A 10 -10.20 3.10 10.82
CA SER A 10 -10.74 4.01 9.82
C SER A 10 -9.74 4.11 8.69
N ALA A 11 -10.19 3.85 7.45
CA ALA A 11 -9.35 3.92 6.27
C ALA A 11 -8.62 5.28 6.28
N THR A 12 -7.34 5.28 6.66
CA THR A 12 -6.52 6.48 6.71
C THR A 12 -6.26 6.90 5.26
N GLY A 13 -7.08 7.82 4.73
CA GLY A 13 -6.94 8.35 3.38
C GLY A 13 -8.24 8.66 2.63
N GLN A 14 -9.34 9.05 3.30
CA GLN A 14 -10.60 9.41 2.61
C GLN A 14 -10.53 10.68 1.76
N TRP A 15 -9.52 11.53 1.98
CA TRP A 15 -9.40 12.82 1.32
C TRP A 15 -7.94 13.09 0.94
N VAL A 16 -7.76 13.69 -0.23
CA VAL A 16 -6.46 14.16 -0.72
C VAL A 16 -6.48 15.69 -0.70
N GLN A 17 -5.43 16.29 -0.17
CA GLN A 17 -5.27 17.74 -0.17
C GLN A 17 -4.35 18.17 -1.31
N THR A 18 -4.70 19.27 -1.99
CA THR A 18 -3.90 19.87 -3.06
C THR A 18 -3.65 21.35 -2.74
N GLU A 19 -2.45 21.85 -2.99
CA GLU A 19 -2.17 23.28 -2.89
C GLU A 19 -2.95 24.06 -3.96
N ARG A 20 -3.33 25.31 -3.67
CA ARG A 20 -4.08 26.15 -4.62
C ARG A 20 -3.36 26.28 -5.96
N ALA A 21 -2.05 26.56 -5.93
CA ALA A 21 -1.23 26.68 -7.13
C ALA A 21 -1.19 25.38 -7.94
N ALA A 22 -1.10 24.23 -7.25
CA ALA A 22 -1.15 22.92 -7.90
C ALA A 22 -2.54 22.66 -8.52
N HIS A 23 -3.61 23.05 -7.83
CA HIS A 23 -4.98 22.90 -8.31
C HIS A 23 -5.24 23.74 -9.57
N GLU A 24 -4.76 24.99 -9.60
CA GLU A 24 -4.82 25.87 -10.78
C GLU A 24 -4.01 25.31 -11.95
N ALA A 25 -2.79 24.83 -11.69
CA ALA A 25 -1.98 24.16 -12.70
C ALA A 25 -2.65 22.88 -13.23
N TRP A 26 -3.38 22.16 -12.39
CA TRP A 26 -4.12 20.96 -12.79
C TRP A 26 -5.30 21.34 -13.69
N ALA A 27 -6.01 22.44 -13.40
CA ALA A 27 -7.05 22.96 -14.29
C ALA A 27 -6.48 23.30 -15.68
N ALA A 28 -5.30 23.92 -15.76
CA ALA A 28 -4.61 24.16 -17.02
C ALA A 28 -4.21 22.87 -17.75
N LEU A 29 -3.71 21.87 -16.99
CA LEU A 29 -3.39 20.54 -17.52
C LEU A 29 -4.61 19.84 -18.12
N ILE A 30 -5.79 19.96 -17.51
CA ILE A 30 -7.04 19.39 -18.03
C ILE A 30 -7.35 19.95 -19.42
N GLY A 31 -7.23 21.27 -19.60
CA GLY A 31 -7.48 21.92 -20.89
C GLY A 31 -6.49 21.51 -21.98
N ARG A 32 -5.20 21.41 -21.65
CA ARG A 32 -4.12 21.10 -22.61
C ARG A 32 -3.95 19.61 -22.91
N ALA A 33 -4.01 18.78 -21.87
CA ALA A 33 -3.73 17.35 -21.94
C ALA A 33 -4.71 16.54 -21.06
N PRO A 34 -5.98 16.39 -21.50
CA PRO A 34 -7.02 15.76 -20.69
C PRO A 34 -6.68 14.33 -20.21
N LYS A 35 -5.95 13.56 -21.03
CA LYS A 35 -5.52 12.19 -20.68
C LYS A 35 -4.40 12.16 -19.64
N ALA A 36 -3.50 13.14 -19.66
CA ALA A 36 -2.51 13.30 -18.61
C ALA A 36 -3.18 13.68 -17.28
N ALA A 37 -4.14 14.61 -17.30
CA ALA A 37 -4.93 14.97 -16.12
C ALA A 37 -5.75 13.79 -15.58
N GLN A 38 -6.38 13.00 -16.47
CA GLN A 38 -7.10 11.76 -16.08
C GLN A 38 -6.15 10.78 -15.37
N LEU A 39 -4.96 10.56 -15.93
CA LEU A 39 -3.96 9.68 -15.32
C LEU A 39 -3.52 10.20 -13.94
N MET A 40 -3.30 11.51 -13.79
CA MET A 40 -3.00 12.11 -12.49
C MET A 40 -4.10 11.87 -11.46
N HIS A 41 -5.37 11.97 -11.84
CA HIS A 41 -6.47 11.69 -10.92
C HIS A 41 -6.47 10.23 -10.46
N ILE A 42 -6.22 9.30 -11.40
CA ILE A 42 -6.13 7.87 -11.11
C ILE A 42 -4.98 7.59 -10.13
N LEU A 43 -3.80 8.16 -10.35
CA LEU A 43 -2.64 7.98 -9.49
C LEU A 43 -2.88 8.63 -8.11
N THR A 44 -3.37 9.86 -8.08
CA THR A 44 -3.62 10.63 -6.85
C THR A 44 -4.67 9.99 -5.96
N ALA A 45 -5.73 9.42 -6.55
CA ALA A 45 -6.77 8.70 -5.79
C ALA A 45 -6.26 7.44 -5.06
N ARG A 46 -5.03 7.03 -5.33
CA ARG A 46 -4.38 5.84 -4.75
C ARG A 46 -3.19 6.20 -3.86
N VAL A 47 -2.93 7.49 -3.68
CA VAL A 47 -1.92 7.97 -2.73
C VAL A 47 -2.44 7.76 -1.32
N GLY A 48 -1.75 6.90 -0.58
CA GLY A 48 -1.95 6.70 0.85
C GLY A 48 -1.02 7.61 1.65
N GLN A 49 -0.43 7.08 2.71
CA GLN A 49 0.52 7.80 3.57
C GLN A 49 1.81 8.24 2.85
N HIS A 50 2.06 7.73 1.64
CA HIS A 50 3.26 7.99 0.85
C HIS A 50 2.91 8.17 -0.62
N ASN A 51 3.66 9.02 -1.32
CA ASN A 51 3.32 9.53 -2.65
C ASN A 51 3.81 8.64 -3.83
N ALA A 52 3.93 7.32 -3.63
CA ALA A 52 4.37 6.40 -4.69
C ALA A 52 3.32 5.35 -5.01
N VAL A 53 3.05 5.15 -6.30
CA VAL A 53 2.13 4.12 -6.82
C VAL A 53 2.92 3.20 -7.75
N VAL A 54 2.92 1.90 -7.49
CA VAL A 54 3.55 0.88 -8.35
C VAL A 54 2.46 0.21 -9.16
N VAL A 55 2.55 0.26 -10.49
CA VAL A 55 1.53 -0.33 -11.37
C VAL A 55 2.13 -0.70 -12.73
N SER A 56 1.65 -1.80 -13.31
CA SER A 56 2.04 -2.20 -14.66
C SER A 56 1.47 -1.24 -15.71
N GLN A 57 2.13 -1.13 -16.86
CA GLN A 57 1.60 -0.33 -17.97
C GLN A 57 0.26 -0.88 -18.50
N LYS A 58 0.09 -2.21 -18.46
CA LYS A 58 -1.16 -2.90 -18.84
C LYS A 58 -2.33 -2.48 -17.94
N ASN A 59 -2.11 -2.39 -16.63
CA ASN A 59 -3.15 -1.96 -15.70
C ASN A 59 -3.48 -0.47 -15.86
N LEU A 60 -2.51 0.39 -16.14
CA LEU A 60 -2.80 1.79 -16.48
C LEU A 60 -3.70 1.91 -17.71
N MET A 61 -3.46 1.11 -18.75
CA MET A 61 -4.32 1.09 -19.94
C MET A 61 -5.76 0.71 -19.59
N LYS A 62 -5.96 -0.30 -18.75
CA LYS A 62 -7.29 -0.72 -18.28
C LYS A 62 -7.98 0.36 -17.45
N LEU A 63 -7.27 0.92 -16.47
CA LEU A 63 -7.79 1.97 -15.60
C LEU A 63 -8.18 3.23 -16.38
N MET A 64 -7.42 3.58 -17.42
CA MET A 64 -7.70 4.72 -18.28
C MET A 64 -8.68 4.40 -19.43
N GLY A 65 -8.95 3.12 -19.70
CA GLY A 65 -9.72 2.67 -20.85
C GLY A 65 -9.11 3.10 -22.20
N CYS A 66 -7.79 3.10 -22.34
CA CYS A 66 -7.11 3.60 -23.55
C CYS A 66 -5.87 2.79 -23.96
N SER A 67 -5.36 3.10 -25.16
CA SER A 67 -4.21 2.39 -25.74
C SER A 67 -2.91 2.67 -24.98
N ARG A 68 -1.96 1.73 -25.07
CA ARG A 68 -0.59 1.88 -24.53
C ARG A 68 0.06 3.21 -24.91
N ARG A 69 -0.10 3.59 -26.19
CA ARG A 69 0.49 4.81 -26.74
C ARG A 69 -0.11 6.08 -26.14
N THR A 70 -1.39 6.04 -25.79
CA THR A 70 -2.07 7.14 -25.10
C THR A 70 -1.56 7.27 -23.67
N VAL A 71 -1.40 6.14 -22.96
CA VAL A 71 -0.82 6.13 -21.61
C VAL A 71 0.61 6.66 -21.63
N GLN A 72 1.44 6.22 -22.58
CA GLN A 72 2.82 6.70 -22.69
C GLN A 72 2.88 8.21 -22.90
N ARG A 73 2.13 8.75 -23.87
CA ARG A 73 2.07 10.20 -24.11
C ARG A 73 1.59 10.99 -22.89
N ALA A 74 0.62 10.44 -22.16
CA ALA A 74 0.15 11.03 -20.91
C ALA A 74 1.28 11.05 -19.86
N LEU A 75 1.99 9.93 -19.67
CA LEU A 75 3.15 9.86 -18.77
C LEU A 75 4.26 10.82 -19.18
N ASP A 76 4.59 10.91 -20.47
CA ASP A 76 5.62 11.83 -20.98
C ASP A 76 5.25 13.27 -20.61
N THR A 77 3.99 13.68 -20.85
CA THR A 77 3.48 15.01 -20.47
C THR A 77 3.60 15.26 -18.97
N LEU A 78 3.29 14.26 -18.14
CA LEU A 78 3.38 14.38 -16.68
C LEU A 78 4.82 14.46 -16.18
N CYS A 79 5.75 13.77 -16.85
CA CYS A 79 7.18 13.83 -16.53
C CYS A 79 7.78 15.19 -16.95
N GLU A 80 7.47 15.66 -18.16
CA GLU A 80 7.91 16.95 -18.70
C GLU A 80 7.51 18.11 -17.78
N ASP A 81 6.25 18.12 -17.33
CA ASP A 81 5.72 19.13 -16.42
C ASP A 81 6.06 18.87 -14.94
N ARG A 82 6.75 17.77 -14.61
CA ARG A 82 7.18 17.37 -13.26
C ARG A 82 6.04 17.09 -12.26
N TRP A 83 4.94 16.56 -12.76
CA TRP A 83 3.86 16.02 -11.92
C TRP A 83 4.22 14.66 -11.32
N VAL A 84 4.90 13.82 -12.09
CA VAL A 84 5.24 12.43 -11.74
C VAL A 84 6.68 12.14 -12.15
N GLU A 85 7.38 11.39 -11.32
CA GLU A 85 8.64 10.76 -11.63
C GLU A 85 8.42 9.25 -11.82
N VAL A 86 8.94 8.70 -12.92
CA VAL A 86 8.80 7.26 -13.25
C VAL A 86 10.11 6.55 -12.92
N ARG A 87 10.03 5.48 -12.12
CA ARG A 87 11.15 4.60 -11.80
C ARG A 87 10.83 3.17 -12.19
N GLN A 88 11.72 2.56 -12.95
CA GLN A 88 11.61 1.16 -13.32
C GLN A 88 11.85 0.25 -12.12
N ILE A 89 11.01 -0.78 -11.95
CA ILE A 89 11.17 -1.83 -10.96
C ILE A 89 11.44 -3.15 -11.70
N GLY A 90 12.62 -3.72 -11.47
CA GLY A 90 13.08 -4.96 -12.11
C GLY A 90 13.75 -4.74 -13.46
N GLU A 91 14.30 -5.81 -14.05
CA GLU A 91 15.12 -5.73 -15.27
C GLU A 91 14.31 -5.46 -16.55
N ASN A 92 13.05 -5.92 -16.62
CA ASN A 92 12.28 -5.97 -17.87
C ASN A 92 11.35 -4.77 -18.13
N GLY A 93 11.31 -3.76 -17.25
CA GLY A 93 10.55 -2.51 -17.48
C GLY A 93 9.02 -2.65 -17.50
N THR A 94 8.48 -3.84 -17.23
CA THR A 94 7.03 -4.12 -17.28
C THR A 94 6.25 -3.43 -16.15
N VAL A 95 6.91 -3.24 -15.00
CA VAL A 95 6.35 -2.63 -13.80
C VAL A 95 7.19 -1.41 -13.43
N ASN A 96 6.50 -0.29 -13.21
CA ASN A 96 7.13 0.97 -12.81
C ASN A 96 6.49 1.49 -11.52
N ALA A 97 7.30 2.17 -10.72
CA ALA A 97 6.85 3.09 -9.69
C ALA A 97 6.62 4.48 -10.30
N TYR A 98 5.50 5.09 -9.94
CA TYR A 98 5.11 6.45 -10.27
C TYR A 98 5.09 7.25 -8.97
N ILE A 99 6.08 8.11 -8.80
CA ILE A 99 6.26 8.97 -7.63
C ILE A 99 5.60 10.31 -7.94
N ILE A 100 4.58 10.66 -7.18
CA ILE A 100 3.83 11.90 -7.34
C ILE A 100 4.55 13.00 -6.57
N ASN A 101 4.68 14.17 -7.20
CA ASN A 101 5.29 15.33 -6.60
C ASN A 101 4.54 15.74 -5.31
N ASP A 102 5.25 15.84 -4.20
CA ASP A 102 4.71 16.17 -2.88
C ASP A 102 4.09 17.57 -2.80
N ARG A 103 4.47 18.48 -3.71
CA ARG A 103 3.86 19.81 -3.85
C ARG A 103 2.49 19.77 -4.53
N VAL A 104 2.18 18.69 -5.25
CA VAL A 104 0.91 18.54 -5.98
C VAL A 104 -0.15 17.94 -5.09
N ALA A 105 0.17 16.82 -4.43
CA ALA A 105 -0.77 16.10 -3.59
C ALA A 105 -0.02 15.37 -2.46
N TRP A 106 -0.56 15.43 -1.25
CA TRP A 106 -0.14 14.60 -0.13
C TRP A 106 -1.34 14.24 0.75
N SER A 107 -1.17 13.23 1.61
CA SER A 107 -2.12 12.92 2.68
C SER A 107 -1.40 13.06 4.04
N GLY A 108 -2.06 13.67 5.03
CA GLY A 108 -1.54 13.75 6.41
C GLY A 108 -0.65 14.97 6.75
N LYS A 109 0.03 14.90 7.91
CA LYS A 109 0.87 15.99 8.48
C LYS A 109 2.25 16.04 7.80
N ARG A 110 2.74 17.26 7.53
CA ARG A 110 3.95 17.57 6.74
C ARG A 110 5.30 17.25 7.43
N ASP A 111 5.29 16.65 8.62
CA ASP A 111 6.44 16.59 9.56
C ASP A 111 7.36 15.36 9.43
N GLY A 112 7.32 14.62 8.32
CA GLY A 112 8.01 13.32 8.18
C GLY A 112 9.03 13.19 7.05
N ILE A 113 9.47 14.28 6.41
CA ILE A 113 10.22 14.22 5.12
C ILE A 113 11.65 13.68 5.27
N ARG A 114 12.17 13.50 6.49
CA ARG A 114 13.55 13.01 6.71
C ARG A 114 13.54 11.65 7.40
N TYR A 115 13.75 10.61 6.58
CA TYR A 115 13.86 9.19 6.92
C TYR A 115 12.53 8.50 7.29
N SER A 116 11.91 7.84 6.31
CA SER A 116 11.03 6.72 6.62
C SER A 116 10.71 5.91 5.35
N LEU A 117 10.84 4.60 5.47
CA LEU A 117 10.36 3.52 4.58
C LEU A 117 9.67 3.95 3.27
N PHE A 118 10.23 3.51 2.14
CA PHE A 118 9.57 3.56 0.83
C PHE A 118 8.36 2.62 0.84
N SER A 119 7.28 3.04 1.48
CA SER A 119 5.98 2.39 1.38
C SER A 119 5.35 2.88 0.09
N ALA A 120 5.03 1.96 -0.82
CA ALA A 120 4.37 2.28 -2.08
C ALA A 120 3.00 1.61 -2.13
N ALA A 121 2.03 2.27 -2.75
CA ALA A 121 0.77 1.63 -3.11
C ALA A 121 1.00 0.72 -4.32
N ILE A 122 1.04 -0.59 -4.12
CA ILE A 122 1.24 -1.56 -5.21
C ILE A 122 -0.13 -1.97 -5.76
N ILE A 123 -0.33 -1.77 -7.05
CA ILE A 123 -1.53 -2.18 -7.78
C ILE A 123 -1.21 -3.46 -8.54
N LEU A 124 -1.82 -4.55 -8.11
CA LEU A 124 -1.78 -5.84 -8.78
C LEU A 124 -3.16 -6.15 -9.36
N SER A 125 -3.20 -6.74 -10.56
CA SER A 125 -4.43 -7.23 -11.16
C SER A 125 -4.42 -8.76 -11.19
N SER A 126 -5.60 -9.36 -11.04
CA SER A 126 -5.76 -10.82 -11.01
C SER A 126 -5.28 -11.50 -12.29
N ASP A 127 -5.46 -10.87 -13.44
CA ASP A 127 -5.00 -11.38 -14.74
C ASP A 127 -3.48 -11.29 -14.98
N GLU A 128 -2.75 -10.70 -14.04
CA GLU A 128 -1.29 -10.69 -14.03
C GLU A 128 -0.71 -11.73 -13.06
N GLN A 129 -1.58 -12.45 -12.33
CA GLN A 129 -1.15 -13.46 -11.38
C GLN A 129 -1.09 -14.84 -12.06
N PRO A 130 0.02 -15.59 -11.91
CA PRO A 130 0.15 -16.92 -12.53
C PRO A 130 -0.84 -17.94 -11.96
N ASP A 131 -1.30 -17.71 -10.73
CA ASP A 131 -2.26 -18.48 -9.96
C ASP A 131 -3.67 -17.86 -10.02
N GLN A 132 -3.99 -17.09 -11.07
CA GLN A 132 -5.29 -16.42 -11.23
C GLN A 132 -6.50 -17.32 -10.95
N SER A 133 -6.47 -18.59 -11.41
CA SER A 133 -7.56 -19.54 -11.25
C SER A 133 -7.78 -20.01 -9.81
N LEU A 134 -6.79 -19.79 -8.93
CA LEU A 134 -6.80 -20.23 -7.53
C LEU A 134 -7.07 -19.07 -6.57
N LEU A 135 -7.15 -17.82 -7.04
CA LEU A 135 -7.27 -16.64 -6.18
C LEU A 135 -8.49 -16.68 -5.25
N ASP A 136 -9.60 -17.27 -5.70
CA ASP A 136 -10.83 -17.42 -4.92
C ASP A 136 -10.79 -18.62 -3.94
N GLU A 137 -9.78 -19.49 -4.07
CA GLU A 137 -9.60 -20.72 -3.30
C GLU A 137 -8.44 -20.63 -2.29
N LEU A 138 -7.73 -19.49 -2.25
CA LEU A 138 -6.60 -19.29 -1.34
C LEU A 138 -7.05 -19.29 0.13
N GLU A 139 -6.43 -20.14 0.94
CA GLU A 139 -6.62 -20.07 2.39
C GLU A 139 -6.17 -18.70 2.94
N PRO A 140 -6.89 -18.12 3.91
CA PRO A 140 -6.48 -16.87 4.53
C PRO A 140 -5.05 -16.96 5.08
N LEU A 141 -4.26 -15.92 4.84
CA LEU A 141 -2.90 -15.84 5.41
C LEU A 141 -2.94 -16.05 6.92
N ARG A 142 -1.96 -16.80 7.43
CA ARG A 142 -1.79 -17.03 8.86
C ARG A 142 -1.79 -15.69 9.60
N ARG A 143 -2.80 -15.48 10.46
CA ARG A 143 -2.88 -14.28 11.28
C ARG A 143 -1.79 -14.33 12.34
N VAL A 144 -0.85 -13.40 12.26
CA VAL A 144 0.09 -13.15 13.35
C VAL A 144 -0.63 -12.25 14.37
N PRO A 145 -0.61 -12.58 15.67
CA PRO A 145 -1.18 -11.70 16.70
C PRO A 145 -0.55 -10.31 16.62
N SER A 146 -1.37 -9.28 16.49
CA SER A 146 -0.93 -7.89 16.60
C SER A 146 -0.99 -7.46 18.06
N LEU A 147 0.15 -7.09 18.64
CA LEU A 147 0.21 -6.52 19.99
C LEU A 147 -0.28 -5.07 19.99
N PHE A 148 -1.29 -4.76 20.78
CA PHE A 148 -1.72 -3.39 21.06
C PHE A 148 -0.92 -2.78 22.23
N GLN A 149 -1.01 -1.45 22.38
CA GLN A 149 -0.27 -0.74 23.44
C GLN A 149 -0.73 -1.21 24.83
N GLY A 150 0.19 -1.80 25.59
CA GLY A 150 -0.08 -2.38 26.92
C GLY A 150 -0.30 -3.90 26.92
N GLU A 151 -0.40 -4.53 25.75
CA GLU A 151 -0.47 -5.98 25.65
C GLU A 151 0.92 -6.61 25.71
N ARG A 152 1.02 -7.76 26.37
CA ARG A 152 2.22 -8.61 26.38
C ARG A 152 1.88 -9.90 25.66
N GLN A 153 2.75 -10.32 24.74
CA GLN A 153 2.66 -11.65 24.16
C GLN A 153 3.03 -12.66 25.24
N LEU A 154 2.05 -13.46 25.66
CA LEU A 154 2.32 -14.60 26.52
C LEU A 154 2.68 -15.80 25.64
N PRO A 155 3.78 -16.51 25.90
CA PRO A 155 4.07 -17.75 25.19
C PRO A 155 2.93 -18.75 25.47
N SER A 156 2.28 -19.22 24.41
CA SER A 156 1.16 -20.16 24.48
C SER A 156 1.37 -21.34 23.53
N GLY A 157 1.02 -22.55 23.96
CA GLY A 157 1.10 -23.78 23.17
C GLY A 157 2.45 -24.50 23.28
N GLY A 158 2.45 -25.80 23.01
CA GLY A 158 3.63 -26.69 23.18
C GLY A 158 4.76 -26.52 22.15
N GLY A 159 4.66 -25.54 21.25
CA GLY A 159 5.61 -25.35 20.15
C GLY A 159 5.43 -26.37 19.00
N LEU A 160 6.23 -26.21 17.94
CA LEU A 160 6.30 -27.20 16.87
C LEU A 160 7.24 -28.35 17.29
N PRO A 161 6.99 -29.60 16.85
CA PRO A 161 7.95 -30.68 17.03
C PRO A 161 9.26 -30.43 16.23
N PRO A 162 10.43 -30.78 16.77
CA PRO A 162 10.68 -31.17 18.15
C PRO A 162 10.49 -29.98 19.08
N ILE A 163 9.79 -30.19 20.20
CA ILE A 163 9.55 -29.13 21.17
C ILE A 163 10.89 -28.53 21.61
N SER A 164 10.93 -27.21 21.78
CA SER A 164 12.08 -26.57 22.41
C SER A 164 12.30 -27.21 23.78
N GLN A 165 13.56 -27.38 24.19
CA GLN A 165 13.93 -27.96 25.49
C GLN A 165 13.05 -27.35 26.60
N PRO A 166 12.25 -28.15 27.33
CA PRO A 166 11.44 -27.64 28.42
C PRO A 166 12.35 -27.11 29.53
N PHE A 167 11.83 -26.19 30.33
CA PHE A 167 12.52 -25.74 31.53
C PHE A 167 12.81 -26.93 32.44
N PHE A 168 13.95 -26.87 33.13
CA PHE A 168 14.23 -27.82 34.19
C PHE A 168 13.32 -27.51 35.37
N ASP A 169 12.85 -28.56 36.05
CA ASP A 169 12.00 -28.46 37.23
C ASP A 169 12.63 -27.52 38.28
N GLY A 170 11.92 -26.46 38.64
CA GLY A 170 12.37 -25.42 39.57
C GLY A 170 13.28 -24.34 38.96
N MET A 171 13.51 -24.34 37.64
CA MET A 171 14.22 -23.30 36.90
C MET A 171 13.34 -22.63 35.84
N GLU A 172 12.02 -22.65 36.03
CA GLU A 172 11.09 -21.92 35.19
C GLU A 172 11.29 -20.40 35.37
N PRO A 173 11.43 -19.63 34.28
CA PRO A 173 11.44 -18.18 34.39
C PRO A 173 10.06 -17.70 34.84
N ASP A 174 10.04 -16.74 35.78
CA ASP A 174 8.83 -16.07 36.26
C ASP A 174 8.24 -15.19 35.15
N LEU A 175 7.56 -15.84 34.20
CA LEU A 175 6.86 -15.20 33.11
C LEU A 175 5.37 -15.14 33.45
N PRO A 176 4.69 -14.01 33.19
CA PRO A 176 3.24 -14.00 33.24
C PRO A 176 2.72 -15.07 32.26
N SER A 177 1.90 -15.98 32.76
CA SER A 177 1.24 -17.04 31.99
C SER A 177 -0.25 -17.07 32.36
N THR A 178 -1.10 -17.42 31.40
CA THR A 178 -2.50 -17.75 31.67
C THR A 178 -2.58 -19.24 31.91
N GLU A 179 -2.98 -19.67 33.10
CA GLU A 179 -3.38 -21.06 33.31
C GLU A 179 -4.63 -21.34 32.45
N GLU A 180 -4.53 -22.26 31.49
CA GLU A 180 -5.72 -22.82 30.85
C GLU A 180 -6.48 -23.61 31.92
N ALA A 181 -7.57 -23.03 32.44
CA ALA A 181 -8.53 -23.79 33.23
C ALA A 181 -9.24 -24.78 32.29
N GLU A 182 -9.24 -26.07 32.67
CA GLU A 182 -9.96 -27.18 32.03
C GLU A 182 -11.44 -26.87 31.77
#